data_AF-A0A497SH47-F1
#
_entry.id   AF-A0A497SH47-F1
#
_cell.length_a   1.000
_cell.length_b   1.000
_cell.length_c   1.000
_cell.angle_alpha   90.00
_cell.angle_beta   90.00
_cell.angle_gamma   90.00
#
_symmetry.space_group_name_H-M   'P 1'
#
loop_
_entity.id
_entity.type
_entity.pdbx_description
1 polymer ?
#
loop_
_entity_poly.entity_id
_entity_poly.type
_entity_poly.pdbx_seq_one_letter_code
_entity_poly.pdbx_strand_id
1 'polypeptide(L)'
;MLNKVFSELFGSKTNCKTCIYQETPSYIFDGKPTGCLIAHIALSLIEAILIAKYYSKPIERLLSKCNVKNPWNLTLTAVLLHDFGKLTNSYRKGKPSKAPHNIVSSIIASKVVEGAAKPIISYAILFHHEAFHWKDVERLLGVISIHQTVPSKIKAEFNEKILYTFYENLSKLIKVIKLDFLNSVLYSAIEKAEELSGKPLLSKLEIVKLTPTNLALPAALALYKIIYICDNRAASARSEYWVYKAKKVNWTDFEDAPKQVVKNFTLKRYLIALSEIPNHIFRLEET
;
A
#
# COMPACT_ATOMS: atom_id res chain seq x y z
N MET A 1 -9.38 8.49 -14.32
CA MET A 1 -8.83 7.12 -14.21
C MET A 1 -9.67 6.23 -13.30
N LEU A 2 -9.80 6.54 -11.99
CA LEU A 2 -10.56 5.74 -11.02
C LEU A 2 -11.96 5.33 -11.52
N ASN A 3 -12.77 6.29 -11.99
CA ASN A 3 -14.11 6.00 -12.54
C ASN A 3 -14.10 5.06 -13.74
N LYS A 4 -13.06 5.10 -14.58
CA LYS A 4 -12.93 4.22 -15.75
C LYS A 4 -12.65 2.79 -15.29
N VAL A 5 -11.67 2.62 -14.39
CA VAL A 5 -11.33 1.32 -13.79
C VAL A 5 -12.51 0.72 -13.02
N PHE A 6 -13.21 1.53 -12.22
CA PHE A 6 -14.39 1.07 -11.48
C PHE A 6 -15.55 0.67 -12.40
N SER A 7 -15.80 1.44 -13.45
CA SER A 7 -16.85 1.12 -14.42
C SER A 7 -16.55 -0.19 -15.15
N GLU A 8 -15.29 -0.41 -15.54
CA GLU A 8 -14.85 -1.63 -16.23
C GLU A 8 -14.87 -2.87 -15.32
N LEU A 9 -14.49 -2.74 -14.04
CA LEU A 9 -14.39 -3.90 -13.13
C LEU A 9 -15.65 -4.20 -12.33
N PHE A 10 -16.46 -3.19 -12.02
CA PHE A 10 -17.60 -3.31 -11.10
C PHE A 10 -18.93 -2.82 -11.70
N GLY A 11 -18.96 -2.43 -12.98
CA GLY A 11 -20.18 -1.95 -13.64
C GLY A 11 -20.77 -0.68 -13.03
N SER A 12 -20.02 0.05 -12.19
CA SER A 12 -20.49 1.23 -11.47
C SER A 12 -19.42 2.33 -11.46
N LYS A 13 -19.86 3.60 -11.48
CA LYS A 13 -18.97 4.75 -11.31
C LYS A 13 -18.85 5.09 -9.84
N THR A 14 -17.70 5.63 -9.43
CA THR A 14 -17.55 6.14 -8.07
C THR A 14 -18.24 7.49 -7.92
N ASN A 15 -18.96 7.69 -6.81
CA ASN A 15 -19.60 8.96 -6.47
C ASN A 15 -18.63 9.95 -5.81
N CYS A 16 -17.37 10.02 -6.26
CA CYS A 16 -16.43 11.02 -5.77
C CYS A 16 -16.83 12.41 -6.30
N LYS A 17 -17.77 13.07 -5.60
CA LYS A 17 -18.34 14.37 -5.98
C LYS A 17 -17.43 15.55 -5.64
N THR A 18 -16.57 15.41 -4.63
CA THR A 18 -15.66 16.48 -4.18
C THR A 18 -14.24 15.94 -4.05
N CYS A 19 -13.34 16.44 -4.89
CA CYS A 19 -11.94 16.00 -4.89
C CYS A 19 -11.16 16.71 -3.78
N ILE A 20 -10.95 16.03 -2.65
CA ILE A 20 -10.21 16.55 -1.49
C ILE A 20 -8.69 16.32 -1.58
N TYR A 21 -8.14 16.22 -2.80
CA TYR A 21 -6.73 15.82 -2.99
C TYR A 21 -5.73 16.83 -2.39
N GLN A 22 -6.11 18.10 -2.28
CA GLN A 22 -5.29 19.12 -1.62
C GLN A 22 -5.13 18.82 -0.12
N GLU A 23 -6.14 18.22 0.49
CA GLU A 23 -6.11 17.79 1.89
C GLU A 23 -5.55 16.36 2.04
N THR A 24 -5.69 15.51 1.02
CA THR A 24 -5.24 14.11 1.04
C THR A 24 -4.38 13.78 -0.19
N PRO A 25 -3.21 14.43 -0.36
CA PRO A 25 -2.39 14.22 -1.53
C PRO A 25 -1.74 12.83 -1.52
N SER A 26 -1.70 12.16 -2.68
CA SER A 26 -0.94 10.91 -2.79
C SER A 26 0.56 11.13 -2.91
N TYR A 27 1.01 12.29 -3.38
CA TYR A 27 2.43 12.68 -3.41
C TYR A 27 2.61 14.21 -3.36
N ILE A 28 3.83 14.64 -2.99
CA ILE A 28 4.25 16.04 -3.05
C ILE A 28 5.23 16.18 -4.21
N PHE A 29 4.96 17.09 -5.15
CA PHE A 29 5.83 17.37 -6.30
C PHE A 29 6.16 18.86 -6.31
N ASP A 30 7.45 19.20 -6.27
CA ASP A 30 7.93 20.59 -6.16
C ASP A 30 7.22 21.39 -5.05
N GLY A 31 7.04 20.76 -3.89
CA GLY A 31 6.36 21.34 -2.74
C GLY A 31 4.83 21.44 -2.85
N LYS A 32 4.24 20.98 -3.97
CA LYS A 32 2.79 21.05 -4.22
C LYS A 32 2.09 19.71 -3.97
N PRO A 33 0.96 19.69 -3.23
CA PRO A 33 0.08 18.53 -3.10
C PRO A 33 -0.44 18.07 -4.46
N THR A 34 -0.18 16.82 -4.82
CA THR A 34 -0.59 16.26 -6.11
C THR A 34 -1.14 14.83 -5.96
N GLY A 35 -2.13 14.49 -6.81
CA GLY A 35 -2.79 13.19 -6.81
C GLY A 35 -3.68 12.95 -5.59
N CYS A 36 -4.60 12.00 -5.68
CA CYS A 36 -5.57 11.70 -4.62
C CYS A 36 -5.20 10.41 -3.88
N LEU A 37 -4.98 10.49 -2.57
CA LEU A 37 -4.62 9.35 -1.73
C LEU A 37 -5.74 8.31 -1.64
N ILE A 38 -7.00 8.75 -1.54
CA ILE A 38 -8.17 7.86 -1.51
C ILE A 38 -8.24 7.03 -2.79
N ALA A 39 -8.07 7.68 -3.95
CA ALA A 39 -8.06 7.00 -5.25
C ALA A 39 -6.87 6.03 -5.36
N HIS A 40 -5.70 6.44 -4.87
CA HIS A 40 -4.50 5.61 -4.84
C HIS A 40 -4.72 4.31 -4.04
N ILE A 41 -5.18 4.42 -2.79
CA ILE A 41 -5.43 3.25 -1.94
C ILE A 41 -6.53 2.35 -2.52
N ALA A 42 -7.61 2.93 -3.04
CA ALA A 42 -8.67 2.16 -3.68
C ALA A 42 -8.17 1.36 -4.90
N LEU A 43 -7.33 1.97 -5.74
CA LEU A 43 -6.67 1.27 -6.84
C LEU A 43 -5.70 0.20 -6.34
N SER A 44 -4.92 0.46 -5.29
CA SER A 44 -4.02 -0.54 -4.70
C SER A 44 -4.79 -1.76 -4.16
N LEU A 45 -5.97 -1.56 -3.56
CA LEU A 45 -6.85 -2.65 -3.11
C LEU A 45 -7.40 -3.46 -4.29
N ILE A 46 -7.78 -2.79 -5.38
CA ILE A 46 -8.20 -3.45 -6.62
C ILE A 46 -7.04 -4.30 -7.17
N GLU A 47 -5.83 -3.77 -7.24
CA GLU A 47 -4.64 -4.53 -7.66
C GLU A 47 -4.44 -5.77 -6.80
N ALA A 48 -4.60 -5.65 -5.48
CA ALA A 48 -4.49 -6.79 -4.58
C ALA A 48 -5.50 -7.90 -4.93
N ILE A 49 -6.76 -7.53 -5.19
CA ILE A 49 -7.80 -8.49 -5.63
C ILE A 49 -7.39 -9.17 -6.94
N LEU A 50 -6.90 -8.40 -7.91
CA LEU A 50 -6.56 -8.91 -9.24
C LEU A 50 -5.40 -9.92 -9.20
N ILE A 51 -4.43 -9.72 -8.31
CA ILE A 51 -3.28 -10.62 -8.15
C ILE A 51 -3.55 -11.75 -7.14
N ALA A 52 -4.66 -11.73 -6.40
CA ALA A 52 -4.98 -12.69 -5.36
C ALA A 52 -4.85 -14.15 -5.83
N LYS A 53 -5.33 -14.46 -7.04
CA LYS A 53 -5.24 -15.82 -7.60
C LYS A 53 -3.81 -16.38 -7.74
N TYR A 54 -2.80 -15.51 -7.81
CA TYR A 54 -1.40 -15.91 -7.93
C TYR A 54 -0.70 -15.97 -6.57
N TYR A 55 -1.10 -15.13 -5.61
CA TYR A 55 -0.37 -14.94 -4.37
C TYR A 55 -1.09 -15.39 -3.10
N SER A 56 -2.42 -15.55 -3.11
CA SER A 56 -3.17 -15.89 -1.89
C SER A 56 -2.65 -17.18 -1.25
N LYS A 57 -2.52 -18.26 -2.02
CA LYS A 57 -2.02 -19.55 -1.53
C LYS A 57 -0.57 -19.48 -1.00
N PRO A 58 0.41 -18.92 -1.74
CA PRO A 58 1.76 -18.72 -1.20
C PRO A 58 1.79 -17.91 0.10
N ILE A 59 1.05 -16.80 0.15
CA ILE A 59 0.94 -15.92 1.34
C ILE A 59 0.29 -16.67 2.50
N GLU A 60 -0.80 -17.38 2.26
CA GLU A 60 -1.49 -18.19 3.27
C GLU A 60 -0.56 -19.23 3.90
N ARG A 61 0.21 -19.95 3.08
CA ARG A 61 1.17 -20.94 3.58
C ARG A 61 2.26 -20.33 4.43
N LEU A 62 2.77 -19.17 4.04
CA LEU A 62 3.87 -18.51 4.75
C LEU A 62 3.39 -17.89 6.07
N LEU A 63 2.31 -17.11 6.03
CA LEU A 63 1.80 -16.38 7.20
C LEU A 63 1.12 -17.32 8.21
N SER A 64 0.52 -18.42 7.77
CA SER A 64 -0.03 -19.43 8.69
C SER A 64 1.06 -20.06 9.57
N LYS A 65 2.28 -20.26 9.04
CA LYS A 65 3.43 -20.72 9.84
C LYS A 65 3.86 -19.73 10.91
N CYS A 66 3.48 -18.46 10.76
CA CYS A 66 3.71 -17.41 11.75
C CYS A 66 2.51 -17.25 12.71
N ASN A 67 1.53 -18.16 12.72
CA ASN A 67 0.31 -18.05 13.53
C ASN A 67 -0.56 -16.82 13.20
N VAL A 68 -0.51 -16.31 11.97
CA VAL A 68 -1.40 -15.23 11.52
C VAL A 68 -2.77 -15.81 11.15
N LYS A 69 -3.82 -15.31 11.80
CA LYS A 69 -5.20 -15.59 11.43
C LYS A 69 -5.58 -14.80 10.18
N ASN A 70 -6.24 -15.45 9.22
CA ASN A 70 -6.67 -14.86 7.93
C ASN A 70 -5.55 -14.10 7.18
N PRO A 71 -4.52 -14.80 6.68
CA PRO A 71 -3.37 -14.20 5.99
C PRO A 71 -3.69 -13.20 4.87
N TRP A 72 -4.69 -13.50 4.05
CA TRP A 72 -5.07 -12.61 2.96
C TRP A 72 -5.76 -11.33 3.47
N ASN A 73 -6.53 -11.41 4.56
CA ASN A 73 -7.09 -10.22 5.20
C ASN A 73 -5.98 -9.34 5.77
N LEU A 74 -4.93 -9.92 6.37
CA LEU A 74 -3.75 -9.15 6.79
C LEU A 74 -3.08 -8.46 5.59
N THR A 75 -3.05 -9.13 4.43
CA THR A 75 -2.50 -8.58 3.20
C THR A 75 -3.28 -7.36 2.72
N LEU A 76 -4.60 -7.46 2.67
CA LEU A 76 -5.49 -6.35 2.33
C LEU A 76 -5.41 -5.21 3.34
N THR A 77 -5.29 -5.52 4.64
CA THR A 77 -5.04 -4.52 5.70
C THR A 77 -3.72 -3.78 5.47
N ALA A 78 -2.67 -4.49 5.08
CA ALA A 78 -1.38 -3.85 4.79
C ALA A 78 -1.45 -2.92 3.57
N VAL A 79 -2.13 -3.35 2.51
CA VAL A 79 -2.38 -2.53 1.32
C VAL A 79 -3.24 -1.30 1.65
N LEU A 80 -4.25 -1.44 2.49
CA LEU A 80 -5.07 -0.32 2.96
C LEU A 80 -4.23 0.75 3.70
N LEU A 81 -3.31 0.32 4.56
CA LEU A 81 -2.63 1.19 5.51
C LEU A 81 -1.24 1.66 5.07
N HIS A 82 -0.66 1.13 3.98
CA HIS A 82 0.76 1.38 3.62
C HIS A 82 1.14 2.86 3.51
N ASP A 83 0.20 3.70 3.07
CA ASP A 83 0.38 5.13 2.84
C ASP A 83 -0.40 6.01 3.84
N PHE A 84 -0.95 5.43 4.91
CA PHE A 84 -1.79 6.14 5.88
C PHE A 84 -1.09 7.36 6.51
N GLY A 85 0.23 7.28 6.72
CA GLY A 85 1.07 8.36 7.24
C GLY A 85 1.11 9.62 6.36
N LYS A 86 0.62 9.58 5.13
CA LYS A 86 0.45 10.76 4.27
C LYS A 86 -0.65 11.71 4.78
N LEU A 87 -1.50 11.23 5.69
CA LEU A 87 -2.51 12.04 6.38
C LEU A 87 -1.92 12.96 7.47
N THR A 88 -0.65 12.80 7.82
CA THR A 88 0.00 13.68 8.80
C THR A 88 0.07 15.11 8.30
N ASN A 89 -0.05 16.06 9.23
CA ASN A 89 0.10 17.49 8.95
C ASN A 89 1.45 17.80 8.30
N SER A 90 2.52 17.09 8.70
CA SER A 90 3.87 17.31 8.18
C SER A 90 3.97 16.95 6.69
N TYR A 91 3.44 15.79 6.29
CA TYR A 91 3.46 15.35 4.90
C TYR A 91 2.67 16.32 4.01
N ARG A 92 1.44 16.64 4.42
CA ARG A 92 0.53 17.54 3.70
C ARG A 92 1.07 18.95 3.52
N LYS A 93 1.85 19.44 4.50
CA LYS A 93 2.53 20.75 4.44
C LYS A 93 3.88 20.70 3.70
N GLY A 94 4.18 19.62 2.97
CA GLY A 94 5.42 19.47 2.21
C GLY A 94 6.67 19.25 3.07
N LYS A 95 6.52 18.76 4.31
CA LYS A 95 7.61 18.46 5.24
C LYS A 95 7.63 16.98 5.65
N PRO A 96 7.65 16.04 4.68
CA PRO A 96 7.53 14.60 4.95
C PRO A 96 8.67 14.04 5.80
N SER A 97 9.84 14.67 5.84
CA SER A 97 10.99 14.22 6.64
C SER A 97 10.77 14.34 8.15
N LYS A 98 9.84 15.18 8.62
CA LYS A 98 9.55 15.34 10.06
C LYS A 98 8.82 14.13 10.65
N ALA A 99 7.94 13.53 9.87
CA ALA A 99 7.26 12.29 10.20
C ALA A 99 7.14 11.46 8.92
N PRO A 100 8.19 10.70 8.55
CA PRO A 100 8.21 9.90 7.34
C PRO A 100 6.99 9.00 7.26
N HIS A 101 6.23 9.07 6.16
CA HIS A 101 4.90 8.47 6.11
C HIS A 101 4.96 6.94 6.20
N ASN A 102 6.01 6.29 5.68
CA ASN A 102 6.21 4.85 5.81
C ASN A 102 6.40 4.44 7.27
N ILE A 103 7.14 5.22 8.06
CA ILE A 103 7.32 4.99 9.50
C ILE A 103 5.99 5.15 10.24
N VAL A 104 5.27 6.25 9.98
CA VAL A 104 3.97 6.51 10.62
C VAL A 104 2.96 5.42 10.27
N SER A 105 2.88 5.03 8.98
CA SER A 105 1.98 3.97 8.50
C SER A 105 2.30 2.62 9.14
N SER A 106 3.59 2.28 9.23
CA SER A 106 4.09 1.07 9.86
C SER A 106 3.65 0.97 11.32
N ILE A 107 3.81 2.08 12.07
CA ILE A 107 3.41 2.15 13.48
C ILE A 107 1.90 2.03 13.63
N ILE A 108 1.11 2.82 12.90
CA ILE A 108 -0.36 2.76 12.95
C ILE A 108 -0.85 1.34 12.64
N ALA A 109 -0.35 0.71 11.58
CA ALA A 109 -0.75 -0.64 11.21
C ALA A 109 -0.43 -1.67 12.31
N SER A 110 0.71 -1.54 12.98
CA SER A 110 1.08 -2.41 14.12
C SER A 110 0.16 -2.26 15.34
N LYS A 111 -0.54 -1.12 15.46
CA LYS A 111 -1.52 -0.86 16.53
C LYS A 111 -2.91 -1.38 16.21
N VAL A 112 -3.22 -1.55 14.93
CA VAL A 112 -4.53 -2.03 14.44
C VAL A 112 -4.61 -3.57 14.43
N VAL A 113 -3.47 -4.26 14.31
CA VAL A 113 -3.43 -5.73 14.30
C VAL A 113 -2.91 -6.31 15.61
N GLU A 114 -3.12 -7.60 15.83
CA GLU A 114 -2.74 -8.30 17.06
C GLU A 114 -1.79 -9.48 16.85
N GLY A 115 -1.17 -9.92 17.94
CA GLY A 115 -0.31 -11.11 17.96
C GLY A 115 0.85 -11.06 16.97
N ALA A 116 1.09 -12.18 16.32
CA ALA A 116 2.21 -12.35 15.38
C ALA A 116 2.10 -11.49 14.11
N ALA A 117 0.93 -10.92 13.81
CA ALA A 117 0.75 -10.04 12.67
C ALA A 117 1.46 -8.68 12.84
N LYS A 118 1.65 -8.21 14.08
CA LYS A 118 2.23 -6.89 14.39
C LYS A 118 3.59 -6.64 13.74
N PRO A 119 4.63 -7.44 14.00
CA PRO A 119 5.94 -7.22 13.36
C PRO A 119 5.89 -7.42 11.85
N ILE A 120 5.07 -8.36 11.36
CA ILE A 120 4.96 -8.68 9.92
C ILE A 120 4.42 -7.48 9.13
N ILE A 121 3.27 -6.93 9.54
CA ILE A 121 2.68 -5.78 8.84
C ILE A 121 3.53 -4.52 9.01
N SER A 122 4.10 -4.32 10.21
CA SER A 122 4.95 -3.17 10.53
C SER A 122 6.14 -3.12 9.59
N TYR A 123 6.86 -4.22 9.44
CA TYR A 123 8.03 -4.30 8.56
C TYR A 123 7.63 -4.20 7.08
N ALA A 124 6.58 -4.92 6.67
CA ALA A 124 6.13 -4.89 5.28
C ALA A 124 5.81 -3.46 4.80
N ILE A 125 5.11 -2.68 5.64
CA ILE A 125 4.81 -1.28 5.36
C ILE A 125 6.05 -0.41 5.51
N LEU A 126 6.94 -0.64 6.48
CA LEU A 126 8.13 0.20 6.63
C LEU A 126 8.99 0.23 5.36
N PHE A 127 9.13 -0.93 4.70
CA PHE A 127 9.99 -1.10 3.53
C PHE A 127 9.31 -0.83 2.19
N HIS A 128 8.03 -0.47 2.13
CA HIS A 128 7.30 -0.42 0.85
C HIS A 128 7.86 0.56 -0.20
N HIS A 129 8.76 1.47 0.18
CA HIS A 129 9.46 2.37 -0.75
C HIS A 129 10.91 1.97 -1.07
N GLU A 130 11.49 1.00 -0.36
CA GLU A 130 12.81 0.50 -0.71
C GLU A 130 12.70 -0.28 -2.03
N ALA A 131 13.34 0.21 -3.09
CA ALA A 131 13.29 -0.43 -4.39
C ALA A 131 14.29 -1.60 -4.44
N PHE A 132 13.81 -2.82 -4.66
CA PHE A 132 14.54 -4.03 -5.10
C PHE A 132 15.81 -4.50 -4.35
N HIS A 133 16.36 -3.74 -3.39
CA HIS A 133 17.50 -4.13 -2.53
C HIS A 133 17.06 -5.00 -1.34
N TRP A 134 15.92 -5.69 -1.46
CA TRP A 134 15.35 -6.52 -0.40
C TRP A 134 16.28 -7.64 0.05
N LYS A 135 17.18 -8.15 -0.82
CA LYS A 135 18.22 -9.12 -0.45
C LYS A 135 19.31 -8.51 0.44
N ASP A 136 19.60 -7.23 0.28
CA ASP A 136 20.56 -6.50 1.11
C ASP A 136 19.92 -6.16 2.46
N VAL A 137 18.65 -5.75 2.45
CA VAL A 137 17.82 -5.57 3.65
C VAL A 137 17.66 -6.88 4.41
N GLU A 138 17.41 -8.01 3.75
CA GLU A 138 17.34 -9.35 4.37
C GLU A 138 18.67 -9.74 5.07
N ARG A 139 19.81 -9.46 4.44
CA ARG A 139 21.14 -9.69 5.07
C ARG A 139 21.40 -8.78 6.28
N LEU A 140 20.94 -7.53 6.23
CA LEU A 140 21.16 -6.55 7.31
C LEU A 140 20.18 -6.71 8.47
N LEU A 141 18.93 -7.15 8.20
CA LEU A 141 17.88 -7.32 9.20
C LEU A 141 18.07 -8.53 10.12
N GLY A 142 18.95 -9.47 9.76
CA GLY A 142 19.43 -10.50 10.69
C GLY A 142 20.33 -9.95 11.81
N VAL A 143 20.76 -8.69 11.69
CA VAL A 143 21.76 -8.06 12.58
C VAL A 143 21.24 -6.78 13.25
N ILE A 144 20.33 -6.03 12.61
CA ILE A 144 19.88 -4.71 13.09
C ILE A 144 18.35 -4.59 13.02
N SER A 145 17.71 -4.25 14.14
CA SER A 145 16.30 -3.84 14.13
C SER A 145 16.22 -2.41 13.60
N ILE A 146 15.71 -2.21 12.38
CA ILE A 146 15.60 -0.87 11.76
C ILE A 146 14.69 0.07 12.57
N HIS A 147 13.75 -0.46 13.36
CA HIS A 147 13.03 0.38 14.31
C HIS A 147 13.94 1.01 15.40
N GLN A 148 15.13 0.46 15.65
CA GLN A 148 16.15 1.09 16.52
C GLN A 148 16.85 2.27 15.85
N THR A 149 16.87 2.34 14.51
CA THR A 149 17.40 3.51 13.78
C THR A 149 16.35 4.60 13.59
N VAL A 150 15.07 4.30 13.85
CA VAL A 150 14.01 5.30 13.91
C VAL A 150 14.19 6.13 15.17
N PRO A 151 14.34 7.47 15.08
CA PRO A 151 14.43 8.31 16.25
C PRO A 151 13.21 8.09 17.16
N SER A 152 13.44 7.73 18.43
CA SER A 152 12.39 7.51 19.44
C SER A 152 11.54 8.75 19.78
N LYS A 153 11.79 9.87 19.10
CA LYS A 153 11.13 11.16 19.27
C LYS A 153 10.28 11.59 18.07
N ILE A 154 10.07 10.73 17.07
CA ILE A 154 9.14 11.07 15.98
C ILE A 154 7.75 11.29 16.57
N LYS A 155 7.18 12.45 16.27
CA LYS A 155 5.81 12.83 16.57
C LYS A 155 5.08 13.06 15.26
N ALA A 156 3.89 12.48 15.14
CA ALA A 156 2.99 12.80 14.05
C ALA A 156 1.81 13.59 14.60
N GLU A 157 1.41 14.63 13.89
CA GLU A 157 0.17 15.34 14.16
C GLU A 157 -0.82 15.05 13.04
N PHE A 158 -2.05 14.78 13.42
CA PHE A 158 -3.16 14.58 12.50
C PHE A 158 -4.20 15.68 12.68
N ASN A 159 -4.99 15.90 11.63
CA ASN A 159 -6.15 16.77 11.68
C ASN A 159 -7.40 15.89 11.68
N GLU A 160 -8.17 15.93 12.76
CA GLU A 160 -9.37 15.12 12.99
C GLU A 160 -10.39 15.22 11.85
N LYS A 161 -10.76 16.44 11.45
CA LYS A 161 -11.70 16.67 10.35
C LYS A 161 -11.26 15.96 9.07
N ILE A 162 -9.97 15.96 8.78
CA ILE A 162 -9.42 15.34 7.56
C ILE A 162 -9.32 13.83 7.70
N LEU A 163 -9.03 13.31 8.89
CA LEU A 163 -9.09 11.88 9.18
C LEU A 163 -10.51 11.34 8.91
N TYR A 164 -11.55 11.98 9.45
CA TYR A 164 -12.93 11.55 9.24
C TYR A 164 -13.40 11.75 7.79
N THR A 165 -13.01 12.84 7.15
CA THR A 165 -13.32 13.05 5.72
C THR A 165 -12.66 11.98 4.85
N PHE A 166 -11.42 11.59 5.18
CA PHE A 166 -10.73 10.48 4.51
C PHE A 166 -11.45 9.14 4.73
N TYR A 167 -11.83 8.84 5.98
CA TYR A 167 -12.59 7.64 6.34
C TYR A 167 -13.90 7.52 5.57
N GLU A 168 -14.74 8.56 5.58
CA GLU A 168 -16.04 8.53 4.92
C GLU A 168 -15.94 8.27 3.41
N ASN A 169 -14.96 8.91 2.75
CA ASN A 169 -14.78 8.78 1.31
C ASN A 169 -14.19 7.42 0.93
N LEU A 170 -13.18 6.94 1.66
CA LEU A 170 -12.58 5.63 1.38
C LEU A 170 -13.54 4.50 1.75
N SER A 171 -14.32 4.62 2.83
CA SER A 171 -15.30 3.62 3.24
C SER A 171 -16.37 3.37 2.18
N LYS A 172 -16.85 4.42 1.49
CA LYS A 172 -17.77 4.28 0.36
C LYS A 172 -17.16 3.43 -0.77
N LEU A 173 -15.88 3.60 -1.07
CA LEU A 173 -15.18 2.80 -2.08
C LEU A 173 -14.96 1.36 -1.62
N ILE A 174 -14.58 1.15 -0.35
CA ILE A 174 -14.40 -0.18 0.24
C ILE A 174 -15.69 -1.02 0.11
N LYS A 175 -16.85 -0.40 0.36
CA LYS A 175 -18.16 -1.06 0.17
C LYS A 175 -18.40 -1.49 -1.27
N VAL A 176 -18.08 -0.63 -2.24
CA VAL A 176 -18.21 -0.97 -3.68
C VAL A 176 -17.25 -2.10 -4.07
N ILE A 177 -16.03 -2.11 -3.52
CA ILE A 177 -15.02 -3.15 -3.75
C ILE A 177 -15.39 -4.48 -3.03
N LYS A 178 -16.42 -4.47 -2.16
CA LYS A 178 -16.90 -5.63 -1.38
C LYS A 178 -15.86 -6.16 -0.37
N LEU A 179 -15.14 -5.26 0.28
CA LEU A 179 -14.17 -5.57 1.34
C LEU A 179 -14.59 -4.98 2.69
N ASP A 180 -15.86 -5.16 3.08
CA ASP A 180 -16.47 -4.43 4.20
C ASP A 180 -15.72 -4.56 5.54
N PHE A 181 -15.02 -5.67 5.78
CA PHE A 181 -14.17 -5.84 6.96
C PHE A 181 -13.06 -4.79 7.06
N LEU A 182 -12.62 -4.20 5.95
CA LEU A 182 -11.62 -3.13 5.94
C LEU A 182 -12.16 -1.82 6.52
N ASN A 183 -13.48 -1.63 6.61
CA ASN A 183 -14.04 -0.44 7.25
C ASN A 183 -13.73 -0.40 8.75
N SER A 184 -13.80 -1.54 9.44
CA SER A 184 -13.44 -1.60 10.87
C SER A 184 -11.93 -1.39 11.06
N VAL A 185 -11.10 -1.99 10.20
CA VAL A 185 -9.65 -1.77 10.18
C VAL A 185 -9.32 -0.29 9.98
N LEU A 186 -9.97 0.35 9.00
CA LEU A 186 -9.77 1.76 8.70
C LEU A 186 -10.17 2.63 9.88
N TYR A 187 -11.33 2.37 10.50
CA TYR A 187 -11.80 3.11 11.66
C TYR A 187 -10.83 2.96 12.85
N SER A 188 -10.35 1.75 13.15
CA SER A 188 -9.34 1.54 14.19
C SER A 188 -8.03 2.28 13.89
N ALA A 189 -7.63 2.41 12.62
CA ALA A 189 -6.48 3.23 12.25
C ALA A 189 -6.70 4.72 12.53
N ILE A 190 -7.92 5.24 12.31
CA ILE A 190 -8.30 6.61 12.66
C ILE A 190 -8.18 6.81 14.18
N GLU A 191 -8.81 5.95 14.98
CA GLU A 191 -8.78 6.05 16.45
C GLU A 191 -7.34 6.03 16.99
N LYS A 192 -6.48 5.16 16.43
CA LYS A 192 -5.07 5.11 16.82
C LYS A 192 -4.28 6.33 16.37
N ALA A 193 -4.62 6.93 15.25
CA ALA A 193 -3.99 8.17 14.80
C ALA A 193 -4.34 9.35 15.72
N GLU A 194 -5.59 9.44 16.15
CA GLU A 194 -6.07 10.45 17.11
C GLU A 194 -5.41 10.26 18.48
N GLU A 195 -5.41 9.04 18.99
CA GLU A 195 -4.79 8.69 20.27
C GLU A 195 -3.31 9.10 20.34
N LEU A 196 -2.58 8.89 19.23
CA LEU A 196 -1.15 9.13 19.13
C LEU A 196 -0.78 10.55 18.65
N SER A 197 -1.76 11.36 18.22
CA SER A 197 -1.50 12.68 17.65
C SER A 197 -0.74 13.58 18.66
N GLY A 198 0.40 14.14 18.22
CA GLY A 198 1.27 14.99 19.03
C GLY A 198 2.13 14.25 20.07
N LYS A 199 1.95 12.94 20.24
CA LYS A 199 2.73 12.10 21.16
C LYS A 199 3.91 11.42 20.43
N PRO A 200 4.97 11.02 21.15
CA PRO A 200 6.00 10.15 20.58
C PRO A 200 5.36 8.85 20.07
N LEU A 201 5.65 8.47 18.83
CA LEU A 201 5.01 7.31 18.21
C LEU A 201 5.58 5.96 18.68
N LEU A 202 6.81 5.93 19.20
CA LEU A 202 7.48 4.72 19.66
C LEU A 202 8.28 4.96 20.95
N SER A 203 8.06 4.08 21.91
CA SER A 203 8.96 3.82 23.03
C SER A 203 10.02 2.77 22.67
N LYS A 204 11.11 2.71 23.44
CA LYS A 204 12.14 1.66 23.28
C LYS A 204 11.57 0.24 23.39
N LEU A 205 10.58 0.03 24.25
CA LEU A 205 9.95 -1.28 24.43
C LEU A 205 9.12 -1.69 23.21
N GLU A 206 8.48 -0.74 22.56
CA GLU A 206 7.69 -1.01 21.34
C GLU A 206 8.60 -1.36 20.17
N ILE A 207 9.76 -0.71 20.05
CA ILE A 207 10.79 -1.06 19.05
C ILE A 207 11.19 -2.54 19.17
N VAL A 208 11.41 -3.02 20.39
CA VAL A 208 11.73 -4.45 20.63
C VAL A 208 10.57 -5.35 20.21
N LYS A 209 9.33 -5.02 20.58
CA LYS A 209 8.14 -5.81 20.23
C LYS A 209 7.86 -5.87 18.73
N LEU A 210 8.29 -4.87 17.98
CA LEU A 210 8.13 -4.82 16.52
C LEU A 210 9.27 -5.52 15.79
N THR A 211 10.35 -5.89 16.47
CA THR A 211 11.46 -6.60 15.85
C THR A 211 11.01 -8.03 15.47
N PRO A 212 11.07 -8.41 14.18
CA PRO A 212 10.58 -9.69 13.72
C PRO A 212 11.50 -10.81 14.19
N THR A 213 10.92 -11.95 14.51
CA THR A 213 11.67 -13.20 14.65
C THR A 213 12.13 -13.69 13.28
N ASN A 214 13.06 -14.65 13.25
CA ASN A 214 13.58 -15.24 12.00
C ASN A 214 12.49 -15.77 11.06
N LEU A 215 11.33 -16.19 11.60
CA LEU A 215 10.18 -16.66 10.80
C LEU A 215 9.29 -15.50 10.32
N ALA A 216 9.19 -14.42 11.08
CA ALA A 216 8.34 -13.27 10.75
C ALA A 216 8.94 -12.39 9.65
N LEU A 217 10.27 -12.36 9.52
CA LEU A 217 10.94 -11.53 8.52
C LEU A 217 10.63 -11.99 7.07
N PRO A 218 10.77 -13.28 6.69
CA PRO A 218 10.34 -13.73 5.37
C PRO A 218 8.86 -13.44 5.07
N ALA A 219 7.98 -13.57 6.07
CA ALA A 219 6.57 -13.22 5.93
C ALA A 219 6.37 -11.73 5.68
N ALA A 220 7.11 -10.87 6.38
CA ALA A 220 7.08 -9.42 6.16
C ALA A 220 7.58 -9.06 4.76
N LEU A 221 8.65 -9.70 4.28
CA LEU A 221 9.20 -9.47 2.94
C LEU A 221 8.24 -9.92 1.84
N ALA A 222 7.58 -11.07 2.01
CA ALA A 222 6.55 -11.53 1.08
C ALA A 222 5.39 -10.53 1.01
N LEU A 223 4.94 -10.02 2.16
CA LEU A 223 3.88 -9.03 2.22
C LEU A 223 4.32 -7.67 1.63
N TYR A 224 5.56 -7.25 1.88
CA TYR A 224 6.18 -6.08 1.25
C TYR A 224 6.13 -6.18 -0.28
N LYS A 225 6.47 -7.35 -0.86
CA LYS A 225 6.41 -7.55 -2.31
C LYS A 225 5.00 -7.29 -2.85
N ILE A 226 3.96 -7.77 -2.15
CA ILE A 226 2.57 -7.52 -2.54
C ILE A 226 2.24 -6.02 -2.50
N ILE A 227 2.58 -5.33 -1.40
CA ILE A 227 2.37 -3.89 -1.27
C ILE A 227 3.07 -3.14 -2.41
N TYR A 228 4.32 -3.48 -2.69
CA TYR A 228 5.12 -2.85 -3.73
C TYR A 228 4.49 -3.00 -5.12
N ILE A 229 4.00 -4.19 -5.48
CA ILE A 229 3.32 -4.42 -6.76
C ILE A 229 2.06 -3.55 -6.85
N CYS A 230 1.21 -3.60 -5.81
CA CYS A 230 -0.06 -2.87 -5.79
C CYS A 230 0.15 -1.35 -5.82
N ASP A 231 1.07 -0.83 -5.01
CA ASP A 231 1.40 0.60 -4.93
C ASP A 231 1.90 1.14 -6.29
N ASN A 232 2.84 0.44 -6.93
CA ASN A 232 3.40 0.89 -8.21
C ASN A 232 2.37 0.82 -9.35
N ARG A 233 1.58 -0.25 -9.41
CA ARG A 233 0.51 -0.39 -10.40
C ARG A 233 -0.57 0.66 -10.21
N ALA A 234 -0.99 0.94 -8.97
CA ALA A 234 -1.91 2.03 -8.67
C ALA A 234 -1.32 3.39 -9.04
N ALA A 235 -0.05 3.64 -8.72
CA ALA A 235 0.64 4.89 -9.03
C ALA A 235 0.76 5.18 -10.54
N SER A 236 0.78 4.15 -11.40
CA SER A 236 0.79 4.32 -12.86
C SER A 236 -0.40 5.14 -13.38
N ALA A 237 -1.55 5.08 -12.68
CA ALA A 237 -2.77 5.82 -13.00
C ALA A 237 -2.59 7.35 -13.02
N ARG A 238 -1.48 7.88 -12.49
CA ARG A 238 -1.10 9.30 -12.54
C ARG A 238 -0.78 9.79 -13.96
N SER A 239 -0.38 8.88 -14.86
CA SER A 239 -0.12 9.18 -16.27
C SER A 239 -1.11 8.40 -17.15
N GLU A 240 -0.84 7.12 -17.32
CA GLU A 240 -1.71 6.16 -17.97
C GLU A 240 -1.61 4.86 -17.18
N TYR A 241 -2.77 4.35 -16.77
CA TYR A 241 -2.86 3.16 -15.95
C TYR A 241 -2.26 1.95 -16.68
N TRP A 242 -1.45 1.17 -15.96
CA TRP A 242 -0.58 0.14 -16.51
C TRP A 242 -1.36 -0.90 -17.33
N VAL A 243 -2.60 -1.20 -16.96
CA VAL A 243 -3.49 -2.11 -17.69
C VAL A 243 -3.68 -1.67 -19.15
N TYR A 244 -3.90 -0.37 -19.38
CA TYR A 244 -4.08 0.15 -20.74
C TYR A 244 -2.78 0.13 -21.53
N LYS A 245 -1.63 0.30 -20.86
CA LYS A 245 -0.31 0.11 -21.49
C LYS A 245 -0.05 -1.35 -21.85
N ALA A 246 -0.46 -2.28 -20.99
CA ALA A 246 -0.29 -3.71 -21.22
C ALA A 246 -1.12 -4.21 -22.41
N LYS A 247 -2.32 -3.66 -22.63
CA LYS A 247 -3.16 -3.96 -23.80
C LYS A 247 -2.55 -3.51 -25.14
N LYS A 248 -1.60 -2.58 -25.13
CA LYS A 248 -0.87 -2.12 -26.34
C LYS A 248 0.28 -3.06 -26.75
N VAL A 249 0.55 -4.10 -25.96
CA VAL A 249 1.61 -5.08 -26.25
C VAL A 249 0.97 -6.33 -26.88
N ASN A 250 1.50 -6.77 -28.02
CA ASN A 250 1.18 -8.08 -28.58
C ASN A 250 1.94 -9.16 -27.80
N TRP A 251 1.27 -9.78 -26.83
CA TRP A 251 1.85 -10.83 -26.00
C TRP A 251 2.00 -12.19 -26.72
N THR A 252 1.49 -12.32 -27.94
CA THR A 252 1.63 -13.57 -28.74
C THR A 252 2.94 -13.63 -29.52
N ASP A 253 3.59 -12.48 -29.73
CA ASP A 253 4.89 -12.37 -30.39
C ASP A 253 5.99 -12.27 -29.33
N PHE A 254 6.60 -13.40 -28.99
CA PHE A 254 7.61 -13.48 -27.94
C PHE A 254 8.90 -12.72 -28.27
N GLU A 255 9.21 -12.49 -29.55
CA GLU A 255 10.42 -11.76 -29.97
C GLU A 255 10.23 -10.25 -29.91
N ASP A 256 9.03 -9.77 -30.25
CA ASP A 256 8.73 -8.34 -30.27
C ASP A 256 8.12 -7.82 -28.96
N ALA A 257 7.44 -8.67 -28.17
CA ALA A 257 6.83 -8.29 -26.89
C ALA A 257 7.81 -7.57 -25.94
N PRO A 258 9.07 -8.01 -25.74
CA PRO A 258 10.03 -7.27 -24.91
C PRO A 258 10.30 -5.86 -25.43
N LYS A 259 10.41 -5.67 -26.75
CA LYS A 259 10.64 -4.36 -27.37
C LYS A 259 9.42 -3.46 -27.20
N GLN A 260 8.22 -4.00 -27.37
CA GLN A 260 6.97 -3.29 -27.14
C GLN A 260 6.78 -2.93 -25.67
N VAL A 261 7.18 -3.79 -24.74
CA VAL A 261 7.20 -3.49 -23.30
C VAL A 261 8.12 -2.31 -23.01
N VAL A 262 9.37 -2.32 -23.49
CA VAL A 262 10.31 -1.20 -23.30
C VAL A 262 9.77 0.10 -23.91
N LYS A 263 9.13 0.02 -25.08
CA LYS A 263 8.49 1.15 -25.76
C LYS A 263 7.31 1.73 -24.98
N ASN A 264 6.39 0.89 -24.51
CA ASN A 264 5.13 1.29 -23.88
C ASN A 264 5.29 1.63 -22.39
N PHE A 265 6.21 0.95 -21.70
CA PHE A 265 6.55 1.14 -20.30
C PHE A 265 7.89 1.85 -20.22
N THR A 266 7.95 3.10 -20.71
CA THR A 266 9.13 3.99 -20.61
C THR A 266 9.90 3.78 -19.30
N LEU A 267 11.23 3.62 -19.40
CA LEU A 267 12.24 3.32 -18.36
C LEU A 267 12.19 4.14 -17.05
N LYS A 268 11.28 5.11 -16.92
CA LYS A 268 11.07 5.86 -15.69
C LYS A 268 10.34 4.98 -14.68
N ARG A 269 11.08 4.21 -13.87
CA ARG A 269 10.67 3.67 -12.56
C ARG A 269 9.47 2.70 -12.48
N TYR A 270 8.78 2.40 -13.59
CA TYR A 270 7.54 1.59 -13.61
C TYR A 270 7.70 0.16 -14.16
N LEU A 271 8.94 -0.35 -14.32
CA LEU A 271 9.22 -1.71 -14.83
C LEU A 271 8.76 -2.83 -13.87
N ILE A 272 7.97 -2.51 -12.86
CA ILE A 272 7.69 -3.38 -11.73
C ILE A 272 6.52 -4.30 -12.07
N ALA A 273 6.84 -5.60 -12.15
CA ALA A 273 5.90 -6.72 -12.09
C ALA A 273 4.98 -6.92 -13.30
N LEU A 274 5.48 -6.74 -14.53
CA LEU A 274 4.82 -7.26 -15.73
C LEU A 274 4.92 -8.79 -15.85
N SER A 275 5.71 -9.44 -15.00
CA SER A 275 5.71 -10.90 -14.82
C SER A 275 4.37 -11.46 -14.32
N GLU A 276 3.51 -10.63 -13.75
CA GLU A 276 2.30 -11.08 -13.04
C GLU A 276 1.01 -10.41 -13.57
N ILE A 277 0.84 -10.34 -14.91
CA ILE A 277 -0.36 -9.78 -15.54
C ILE A 277 -1.55 -10.74 -15.36
N PRO A 278 -2.70 -10.29 -14.83
CA PRO A 278 -3.90 -11.11 -14.74
C PRO A 278 -4.43 -11.53 -16.12
N ASN A 279 -4.51 -12.84 -16.40
CA ASN A 279 -4.98 -13.39 -17.67
C ASN A 279 -6.35 -12.88 -18.16
N HIS A 280 -7.25 -12.44 -17.26
CA HIS A 280 -8.58 -11.96 -17.65
C HIS A 280 -8.56 -10.53 -18.22
N ILE A 281 -7.47 -9.77 -18.02
CA ILE A 281 -7.30 -8.44 -18.63
C ILE A 281 -7.29 -8.54 -20.16
N PHE A 282 -6.82 -9.68 -20.69
CA PHE A 282 -6.81 -10.01 -22.12
C PHE A 282 -8.15 -10.54 -22.65
N ARG A 283 -9.16 -10.73 -21.80
CA ARG A 283 -10.49 -11.26 -22.20
C ARG A 283 -11.59 -10.20 -22.21
N LEU A 284 -11.27 -8.95 -21.90
CA LEU A 284 -12.22 -7.83 -21.88
C LEU A 284 -12.58 -7.29 -23.28
N GLU A 285 -12.23 -8.00 -24.35
CA GLU A 285 -12.61 -7.68 -25.73
C GLU A 285 -13.56 -8.74 -26.36
N GLU A 286 -13.99 -9.75 -25.59
CA GLU A 286 -14.90 -10.82 -26.08
C GLU A 286 -16.32 -10.77 -25.47
N THR A 287 -16.75 -9.63 -24.93
CA THR A 287 -18.16 -9.42 -24.53
C THR A 287 -18.68 -8.06 -24.95
#